data_AF-A0A7U3VMC5-F1
#
_entry.id   AF-A0A7U3VMC5-F1
#
_cell.length_a   1.000
_cell.length_b   1.000
_cell.length_c   1.000
_cell.angle_alpha   90.00
_cell.angle_beta   90.00
_cell.angle_gamma   90.00
#
_symmetry.space_group_name_H-M   'P 1'
#
loop_
_entity.id
_entity.type
_entity.pdbx_description
1 polymer ?
#
loop_
_entity_poly.entity_id
_entity_poly.type
_entity_poly.pdbx_seq_one_letter_code
_entity_poly.pdbx_strand_id
1 'polypeptide(L)'
;MAPMLDVSDEVRAEIGDEETDRLLTGESLPGTYDCTSCRTPGDSGQERTSTVLFVGDETAVLAFAHAACIPSQVVPVSEAQLQGAVASISGAPAGPAGPAAGLSAGVPPQTESYGVPAGGGSAGGPAAVRPTDPAVPDLDLAPRQAVLGITCGLIIVEEQLRPALVVEPTGPVARVGSTGDGDDFLPLLIEQGFVPQLDLEAPPSPLPGWSVLLAMGKLHAVLQPGANGGPAAAWWQAHQPLQVSDGWRAAVQRGNEVYVYAGPAGSIGRQPREDLMRDALARACSRGQLVAATMPLSGT
;
A
#
# COMPACT_ATOMS: atom_id res chain seq x y z
N MET A 1 -12.77 24.25 16.39
CA MET A 1 -12.35 24.62 15.02
C MET A 1 -13.20 23.82 14.07
N ALA A 2 -13.58 24.39 12.93
CA ALA A 2 -14.33 23.63 11.92
C ALA A 2 -13.41 22.52 11.34
N PRO A 3 -13.94 21.32 11.12
CA PRO A 3 -13.18 20.20 10.55
C PRO A 3 -12.72 20.52 9.12
N MET A 4 -11.54 20.04 8.75
CA MET A 4 -10.97 20.23 7.41
C MET A 4 -11.45 19.12 6.45
N LEU A 5 -12.77 18.98 6.33
CA LEU A 5 -13.41 17.90 5.59
C LEU A 5 -13.64 18.25 4.12
N ASP A 6 -13.32 17.33 3.22
CA ASP A 6 -13.67 17.38 1.81
C ASP A 6 -14.86 16.45 1.53
N VAL A 7 -15.95 17.03 1.01
CA VAL A 7 -17.18 16.34 0.64
C VAL A 7 -17.47 16.66 -0.82
N SER A 8 -17.32 15.66 -1.69
CA SER A 8 -17.57 15.83 -3.12
C SER A 8 -19.06 16.02 -3.42
N ASP A 9 -19.37 16.60 -4.59
CA ASP A 9 -20.76 16.80 -5.04
C ASP A 9 -21.53 15.47 -5.15
N GLU A 10 -20.84 14.38 -5.49
CA GLU A 10 -21.40 13.03 -5.55
C GLU A 10 -21.81 12.52 -4.17
N VAL A 11 -20.92 12.68 -3.17
CA VAL A 11 -21.22 12.29 -1.78
C VAL A 11 -22.34 13.15 -1.21
N ARG A 12 -22.33 14.46 -1.47
CA ARG A 12 -23.41 15.39 -1.06
C ARG A 12 -24.75 15.00 -1.66
N ALA A 13 -24.77 14.63 -2.94
CA ALA A 13 -26.00 14.19 -3.61
C ALA A 13 -26.59 12.93 -2.97
N GLU A 14 -25.75 12.01 -2.50
CA GLU A 14 -26.17 10.74 -1.92
C GLU A 14 -26.64 10.88 -0.46
N ILE A 15 -25.93 11.65 0.37
CA ILE A 15 -26.28 11.80 1.80
C ILE A 15 -27.27 12.95 2.07
N GLY A 16 -27.44 13.86 1.10
CA GLY A 16 -28.28 15.04 1.21
C GLY A 16 -27.61 16.23 1.92
N ASP A 17 -28.17 17.42 1.70
CA ASP A 17 -27.61 18.69 2.21
C ASP A 17 -27.63 18.77 3.73
N GLU A 18 -28.69 18.27 4.39
CA GLU A 18 -28.81 18.33 5.86
C GLU A 18 -27.71 17.50 6.55
N GLU A 19 -27.43 16.29 6.06
CA GLU A 19 -26.37 15.45 6.64
C GLU A 19 -24.97 15.99 6.26
N THR A 20 -24.83 16.56 5.07
CA THR A 20 -23.59 17.24 4.66
C THR A 20 -23.26 18.41 5.59
N ASP A 21 -24.26 19.22 5.96
CA ASP A 21 -24.07 20.35 6.87
C ASP A 21 -23.68 19.87 8.28
N ARG A 22 -24.25 18.75 8.77
CA ARG A 22 -23.84 18.13 10.05
C ARG A 22 -22.39 17.66 10.04
N LEU A 23 -21.92 17.11 8.92
CA LEU A 23 -20.51 16.72 8.76
C LEU A 23 -19.59 17.94 8.74
N LEU A 24 -19.94 18.99 8.00
CA LEU A 24 -19.12 20.20 7.87
C LEU A 24 -19.07 21.03 9.16
N THR A 25 -20.12 20.98 9.98
CA THR A 25 -20.16 21.62 11.30
C THR A 25 -19.49 20.79 12.39
N GLY A 26 -19.18 19.52 12.11
CA GLY A 26 -18.51 18.61 13.02
C GLY A 26 -19.42 17.89 14.01
N GLU A 27 -20.74 17.97 13.86
CA GLU A 27 -21.71 17.28 14.72
C GLU A 27 -21.70 15.75 14.51
N SER A 28 -21.45 15.30 13.28
CA SER A 28 -21.41 13.88 12.90
C SER A 28 -19.98 13.32 12.74
N LEU A 29 -18.93 14.04 13.16
CA LEU A 29 -17.53 13.60 12.98
C LEU A 29 -16.95 12.86 14.19
N PRO A 30 -16.18 11.78 13.98
CA PRO A 30 -15.56 11.03 15.07
C PRO A 30 -14.33 11.74 15.70
N GLY A 31 -13.91 12.90 15.19
CA GLY A 31 -12.66 13.55 15.57
C GLY A 31 -11.46 12.81 14.99
N THR A 32 -11.04 11.74 15.66
CA THR A 32 -10.04 10.78 15.17
C THR A 32 -10.68 9.64 14.39
N TYR A 33 -10.02 9.17 13.34
CA TYR A 33 -10.51 8.09 12.47
C TYR A 33 -9.37 7.19 12.02
N ASP A 34 -9.65 5.94 11.65
CA ASP A 34 -8.69 5.12 10.92
C ASP A 34 -8.90 5.34 9.42
N CYS A 35 -7.86 5.81 8.74
CA CYS A 35 -7.95 6.07 7.30
C CYS A 35 -8.36 4.79 6.55
N THR A 36 -9.48 4.82 5.82
CA THR A 36 -10.00 3.62 5.14
C THR A 36 -9.06 3.09 4.04
N SER A 37 -8.09 3.90 3.59
CA SER A 37 -7.09 3.51 2.60
C SER A 37 -5.83 2.90 3.23
N CYS A 38 -5.16 3.62 4.15
CA CYS A 38 -3.87 3.19 4.71
C CYS A 38 -3.95 2.61 6.13
N ARG A 39 -5.14 2.62 6.77
CA ARG A 39 -5.40 2.18 8.15
C ARG A 39 -4.56 2.88 9.23
N THR A 40 -3.90 3.97 8.88
CA THR A 40 -3.21 4.83 9.85
C THR A 40 -4.23 5.77 10.51
N PRO A 41 -4.11 6.05 11.82
CA PRO A 41 -4.96 7.02 12.49
C PRO A 41 -4.79 8.41 11.89
N GLY A 42 -5.91 9.13 11.76
CA GLY A 42 -6.00 10.51 11.33
C GLY A 42 -6.87 11.35 12.27
N ASP A 43 -6.79 12.67 12.17
CA ASP A 43 -7.57 13.63 12.97
C ASP A 43 -8.14 14.75 12.08
N SER A 44 -9.46 14.72 11.90
CA SER A 44 -10.21 15.65 11.04
C SER A 44 -10.18 17.11 11.50
N GLY A 45 -9.75 17.37 12.74
CA GLY A 45 -9.51 18.71 13.27
C GLY A 45 -8.11 19.26 12.99
N GLN A 46 -7.16 18.40 12.62
CA GLN A 46 -5.74 18.75 12.43
C GLN A 46 -5.27 18.63 10.97
N GLU A 47 -5.93 17.80 10.16
CA GLU A 47 -5.52 17.54 8.79
C GLU A 47 -6.70 17.50 7.82
N ARG A 48 -6.40 17.62 6.52
CA ARG A 48 -7.43 17.48 5.48
C ARG A 48 -7.90 16.04 5.36
N THR A 49 -9.20 15.84 5.47
CA THR A 49 -9.85 14.52 5.48
C THR A 49 -10.87 14.43 4.36
N SER A 50 -10.77 13.40 3.53
CA SER A 50 -11.76 13.05 2.52
C SER A 50 -12.89 12.21 3.12
N THR A 51 -14.12 12.54 2.76
CA THR A 51 -15.30 11.72 3.04
C THR A 51 -15.51 10.68 1.94
N VAL A 52 -15.61 9.41 2.32
CA VAL A 52 -15.82 8.29 1.40
C VAL A 52 -17.10 7.58 1.78
N LEU A 53 -18.02 7.46 0.83
CA LEU A 53 -19.29 6.79 1.05
C LEU A 53 -19.29 5.45 0.32
N PHE A 54 -19.40 4.36 1.06
CA PHE A 54 -19.57 3.03 0.48
C PHE A 54 -21.06 2.75 0.34
N VAL A 55 -21.54 2.50 -0.88
CA VAL A 55 -22.96 2.29 -1.17
C VAL A 55 -23.18 0.87 -1.68
N GLY A 56 -24.09 0.15 -1.04
CA GLY A 56 -24.58 -1.16 -1.45
C GLY A 56 -26.03 -1.08 -1.89
N ASP A 57 -26.64 -2.25 -2.10
CA ASP A 57 -28.01 -2.32 -2.59
C ASP A 57 -29.03 -1.83 -1.54
N GLU A 58 -28.72 -2.03 -0.25
CA GLU A 58 -29.61 -1.67 0.87
C GLU A 58 -28.96 -0.73 1.90
N THR A 59 -27.63 -0.73 1.99
CA THR A 59 -26.89 -0.02 3.04
C THR A 59 -25.86 0.95 2.48
N ALA A 60 -25.66 2.07 3.18
CA ALA A 60 -24.58 3.00 2.93
C ALA A 60 -23.77 3.24 4.20
N VAL A 61 -22.44 3.26 4.08
CA VAL A 61 -21.52 3.45 5.21
C VAL A 61 -20.59 4.60 4.91
N LEU A 62 -20.60 5.59 5.79
CA LEU A 62 -19.70 6.73 5.75
C LEU A 62 -18.37 6.38 6.40
N ALA A 63 -17.27 6.68 5.73
CA ALA A 63 -15.91 6.49 6.21
C ALA A 63 -15.03 7.69 5.87
N PHE A 64 -13.84 7.73 6.48
CA PHE A 64 -12.90 8.84 6.35
C PHE A 64 -11.52 8.36 5.91
N ALA A 65 -10.82 9.21 5.18
CA ALA A 65 -9.44 8.99 4.77
C ALA A 65 -8.66 10.30 4.75
N HIS A 66 -7.34 10.22 4.83
CA HIS A 66 -6.52 11.39 4.52
C HIS A 66 -6.81 11.86 3.09
N ALA A 67 -6.90 13.18 2.89
CA ALA A 67 -7.11 13.75 1.56
C ALA A 67 -6.00 13.38 0.56
N ALA A 68 -4.79 13.07 1.06
CA ALA A 68 -3.68 12.60 0.26
C ALA A 68 -3.78 11.11 -0.14
N CYS A 69 -4.56 10.29 0.58
CA CYS A 69 -4.67 8.85 0.29
C CYS A 69 -5.70 8.57 -0.79
N ILE A 70 -6.89 9.15 -0.66
CA ILE A 70 -7.99 9.02 -1.62
C ILE A 70 -8.85 10.29 -1.61
N PRO A 71 -9.40 10.71 -2.77
CA PRO A 71 -10.32 11.83 -2.83
C PRO A 71 -11.68 11.48 -2.21
N SER A 72 -12.48 12.50 -1.91
CA SER A 72 -13.89 12.28 -1.55
C SER A 72 -14.66 11.71 -2.75
N GLN A 73 -15.39 10.60 -2.53
CA GLN A 73 -16.05 9.85 -3.60
C GLN A 73 -17.11 8.89 -3.05
N VAL A 74 -18.01 8.47 -3.93
CA VAL A 74 -18.92 7.33 -3.69
C VAL A 74 -18.30 6.06 -4.28
N VAL A 75 -18.28 4.98 -3.50
CA VAL A 75 -17.73 3.68 -3.90
C VAL A 75 -18.83 2.63 -3.85
N PRO A 76 -19.33 2.16 -5.02
CA PRO A 76 -20.28 1.07 -5.04
C PRO A 76 -19.59 -0.24 -4.64
N VAL A 77 -20.18 -0.96 -3.70
CA VAL A 77 -19.66 -2.24 -3.21
C VAL A 77 -20.82 -3.23 -3.01
N SER A 78 -20.52 -4.53 -3.02
CA SER A 78 -21.58 -5.51 -2.75
C SER A 78 -22.04 -5.45 -1.29
N GLU A 79 -23.33 -5.75 -1.05
CA GLU A 79 -23.92 -5.76 0.30
C GLU A 79 -23.15 -6.68 1.26
N ALA A 80 -22.64 -7.82 0.78
CA ALA A 80 -21.82 -8.73 1.58
C ALA A 80 -20.48 -8.10 2.03
N GLN A 81 -19.88 -7.21 1.22
CA GLN A 81 -18.65 -6.50 1.57
C GLN A 81 -18.91 -5.40 2.60
N LEU A 82 -20.05 -4.70 2.49
CA LEU A 82 -20.49 -3.69 3.45
C LEU A 82 -20.72 -4.29 4.83
N GLN A 83 -21.45 -5.40 4.91
CA GLN A 83 -21.73 -6.08 6.17
C GLN A 83 -20.44 -6.54 6.88
N GLY A 84 -19.44 -7.01 6.12
CA GLY A 84 -18.12 -7.36 6.66
C GLY A 84 -17.33 -6.15 7.17
N ALA A 85 -17.43 -5.00 6.49
CA ALA A 85 -16.81 -3.75 6.93
C ALA A 85 -17.45 -3.21 8.22
N VAL A 86 -18.79 -3.19 8.28
CA VAL A 86 -19.55 -2.75 9.47
C VAL A 86 -19.25 -3.63 10.69
N ALA A 87 -19.14 -4.95 10.50
CA ALA A 87 -18.79 -5.89 11.57
C ALA A 87 -17.37 -5.63 12.11
N SER A 88 -16.44 -5.24 11.24
CA SER A 88 -15.05 -4.90 11.61
C SER A 88 -14.94 -3.56 12.32
N ILE A 89 -15.81 -2.60 12.02
CA ILE A 89 -15.87 -1.27 12.65
C ILE A 89 -16.59 -1.33 14.01
N SER A 90 -17.58 -2.21 14.16
CA SER A 90 -18.41 -2.33 15.37
C SER A 90 -17.78 -3.13 16.52
N GLY A 91 -16.55 -3.64 16.36
CA GLY A 91 -15.78 -4.25 17.46
C GLY A 91 -16.38 -5.50 18.10
N ALA A 92 -17.09 -6.35 17.35
CA ALA A 92 -17.56 -7.64 17.89
C ALA A 92 -16.41 -8.68 17.87
N PRO A 93 -16.00 -9.25 19.01
CA PRO A 93 -14.97 -10.29 19.03
C PRO A 93 -15.52 -11.56 18.39
N ALA A 94 -14.88 -12.01 17.31
CA ALA A 94 -15.08 -13.36 16.80
C ALA A 94 -14.65 -14.36 17.89
N GLY A 95 -15.64 -15.00 18.53
CA GLY A 95 -15.40 -16.06 19.49
C GLY A 95 -14.72 -17.27 18.83
N PRO A 96 -13.80 -17.97 19.53
CA PRO A 96 -13.08 -19.08 18.96
C PRO A 96 -13.89 -20.38 19.10
N ALA A 97 -14.12 -21.08 17.99
CA ALA A 97 -14.42 -22.52 18.01
C ALA A 97 -13.13 -23.28 17.67
N GLY A 98 -12.56 -23.95 18.67
CA GLY A 98 -11.28 -24.69 18.61
C GLY A 98 -11.38 -26.09 17.92
N PRO A 99 -10.49 -27.07 18.23
CA PRO A 99 -9.92 -27.32 19.56
C PRO A 99 -8.40 -27.61 19.66
N ALA A 100 -7.87 -27.22 20.83
CA ALA A 100 -7.02 -27.96 21.77
C ALA A 100 -5.64 -28.54 21.37
N ALA A 101 -4.59 -27.91 21.91
CA ALA A 101 -3.53 -28.51 22.75
C ALA A 101 -2.84 -27.32 23.48
N GLY A 102 -2.97 -27.09 24.79
CA GLY A 102 -2.50 -27.92 25.92
C GLY A 102 -0.96 -27.94 25.93
N LEU A 103 -0.18 -27.44 26.89
CA LEU A 103 -0.37 -26.97 28.26
C LEU A 103 0.84 -26.10 28.67
N SER A 104 0.56 -25.23 29.64
CA SER A 104 1.37 -24.30 30.45
C SER A 104 2.79 -24.65 30.93
N ALA A 105 3.54 -23.55 31.12
CA ALA A 105 4.30 -23.10 32.31
C ALA A 105 5.68 -23.66 32.67
N GLY A 106 6.58 -22.72 33.05
CA GLY A 106 7.71 -22.99 33.94
C GLY A 106 8.85 -21.97 33.90
N VAL A 107 8.73 -20.85 34.62
CA VAL A 107 9.85 -20.06 35.22
C VAL A 107 10.39 -20.88 36.42
N PRO A 108 11.71 -20.94 36.76
CA PRO A 108 12.37 -19.98 37.70
C PRO A 108 13.94 -19.90 37.55
N PRO A 109 14.77 -19.50 38.54
CA PRO A 109 15.31 -18.13 38.67
C PRO A 109 16.85 -18.01 38.90
N GLN A 110 17.35 -16.77 38.77
CA GLN A 110 18.46 -16.03 39.46
C GLN A 110 19.83 -16.65 39.84
N THR A 111 20.86 -15.79 39.68
CA THR A 111 22.01 -15.40 40.57
C THR A 111 23.30 -15.20 39.71
N GLU A 112 24.24 -14.26 39.87
CA GLU A 112 24.89 -13.62 41.03
C GLU A 112 25.52 -12.25 40.67
N SER A 113 25.74 -11.48 41.73
CA SER A 113 26.44 -10.20 41.92
C SER A 113 27.97 -10.27 41.92
N TYR A 114 28.67 -9.15 41.63
CA TYR A 114 29.94 -8.63 42.23
C TYR A 114 30.30 -7.33 41.45
N GLY A 115 30.81 -6.20 41.95
CA GLY A 115 31.25 -5.69 43.25
C GLY A 115 31.71 -4.21 43.04
N VAL A 116 31.65 -3.38 44.09
CA VAL A 116 32.11 -1.97 44.14
C VAL A 116 33.58 -1.93 44.68
N PRO A 117 34.36 -0.82 44.68
CA PRO A 117 34.09 0.37 45.53
C PRO A 117 34.52 1.74 44.95
N ALA A 118 34.30 2.76 45.78
CA ALA A 118 34.17 4.20 45.54
C ALA A 118 35.47 5.04 45.50
N GLY A 119 35.32 6.27 45.03
CA GLY A 119 36.20 7.42 45.31
C GLY A 119 35.48 8.74 45.06
N GLY A 120 35.21 9.50 46.12
CA GLY A 120 34.43 10.74 46.10
C GLY A 120 35.21 12.02 45.76
N GLY A 121 34.48 13.12 45.55
CA GLY A 121 35.04 14.47 45.45
C GLY A 121 33.96 15.50 45.07
N SER A 122 33.87 16.58 45.84
CA SER A 122 32.72 17.48 45.98
C SER A 122 32.64 18.68 45.02
N ALA A 123 31.41 19.19 44.90
CA ALA A 123 30.97 20.61 44.87
C ALA A 123 31.36 21.54 43.70
N GLY A 124 30.33 22.15 43.08
CA GLY A 124 30.44 23.42 42.36
C GLY A 124 29.19 23.85 41.56
N GLY A 125 28.37 24.74 42.15
CA GLY A 125 27.67 25.90 41.54
C GLY A 125 26.72 25.75 40.31
N PRO A 126 25.54 26.42 40.29
CA PRO A 126 24.63 26.39 39.16
C PRO A 126 25.00 27.44 38.10
N ALA A 127 25.00 27.06 36.82
CA ALA A 127 25.06 27.98 35.69
C ALA A 127 23.81 27.78 34.81
N ALA A 128 23.05 28.86 34.66
CA ALA A 128 21.82 28.92 33.90
C ALA A 128 22.03 28.54 32.43
N VAL A 129 21.33 27.51 31.97
CA VAL A 129 21.15 27.19 30.55
C VAL A 129 19.76 27.67 30.15
N ARG A 130 19.72 28.49 29.08
CA ARG A 130 18.51 29.01 28.44
C ARG A 130 17.59 27.86 27.99
N PRO A 131 16.26 28.04 27.95
CA PRO A 131 15.38 27.03 27.36
C PRO A 131 15.65 26.97 25.85
N THR A 132 16.37 25.95 25.42
CA THR A 132 16.24 25.40 24.07
C THR A 132 14.94 24.63 24.03
N ASP A 133 14.11 24.92 23.02
CA ASP A 133 12.90 24.16 22.70
C ASP A 133 13.19 22.65 22.80
N PRO A 134 12.30 21.86 23.42
CA PRO A 134 12.42 20.42 23.34
C PRO A 134 12.29 20.03 21.86
N ALA A 135 13.39 19.58 21.28
CA ALA A 135 13.37 18.80 20.06
C ALA A 135 12.34 17.70 20.27
N VAL A 136 11.26 17.75 19.50
CA VAL A 136 10.34 16.63 19.35
C VAL A 136 11.19 15.42 18.97
N PRO A 137 11.23 14.36 19.79
CA PRO A 137 11.86 13.13 19.35
C PRO A 137 11.10 12.65 18.11
N ASP A 138 11.84 12.34 17.05
CA ASP A 138 11.35 11.56 15.91
C ASP A 138 10.75 10.27 16.49
N LEU A 139 9.42 10.24 16.62
CA LEU A 139 8.68 9.09 17.08
C LEU A 139 8.30 8.26 15.85
N ASP A 140 8.75 7.00 15.87
CA ASP A 140 8.49 5.88 14.95
C ASP A 140 9.23 5.81 13.60
N LEU A 141 10.48 5.32 13.66
CA LEU A 141 11.20 4.72 12.52
C LEU A 141 11.13 3.19 12.54
N ALA A 142 9.93 2.62 12.73
CA ALA A 142 9.72 1.23 12.35
C ALA A 142 9.83 1.14 10.80
N PRO A 143 10.59 0.18 10.23
CA PRO A 143 10.66 0.02 8.78
C PRO A 143 9.25 -0.17 8.20
N ARG A 144 8.75 0.83 7.47
CA ARG A 144 7.46 0.72 6.80
C ARG A 144 7.66 -0.07 5.52
N GLN A 145 6.93 -1.17 5.39
CA GLN A 145 6.88 -1.93 4.15
C GLN A 145 6.27 -1.04 3.05
N ALA A 146 6.92 -0.95 1.90
CA ALA A 146 6.39 -0.20 0.76
C ALA A 146 5.06 -0.82 0.29
N VAL A 147 4.06 0.03 0.07
CA VAL A 147 2.78 -0.37 -0.51
C VAL A 147 2.84 -0.12 -2.01
N LEU A 148 2.72 -1.20 -2.79
CA LEU A 148 2.76 -1.15 -4.26
C LEU A 148 1.35 -1.27 -4.85
N GLY A 149 1.00 -0.32 -5.71
CA GLY A 149 -0.15 -0.42 -6.58
C GLY A 149 0.17 -1.25 -7.81
N ILE A 150 -0.77 -2.11 -8.22
CA ILE A 150 -0.70 -2.83 -9.50
C ILE A 150 -1.90 -2.45 -10.36
N THR A 151 -1.62 -2.03 -11.59
CA THR A 151 -2.63 -1.89 -12.65
C THR A 151 -2.43 -3.00 -13.67
N CYS A 152 -3.50 -3.69 -14.03
CA CYS A 152 -3.50 -4.73 -15.07
C CYS A 152 -4.03 -4.14 -16.37
N GLY A 153 -3.40 -4.43 -17.50
CA GLY A 153 -3.89 -4.01 -18.80
C GLY A 153 -3.17 -4.69 -19.96
N LEU A 154 -3.64 -4.46 -21.18
CA LEU A 154 -2.95 -4.89 -22.39
C LEU A 154 -2.03 -3.78 -22.92
N ILE A 155 -0.89 -4.17 -23.47
CA ILE A 155 0.01 -3.27 -24.20
C ILE A 155 0.37 -3.91 -25.55
N ILE A 156 0.51 -3.08 -26.57
CA ILE A 156 0.98 -3.51 -27.89
C ILE A 156 2.52 -3.47 -27.90
N VAL A 157 3.13 -4.62 -28.17
CA VAL A 157 4.58 -4.82 -28.35
C VAL A 157 4.75 -5.73 -29.57
N GLU A 158 5.63 -5.36 -30.51
CA GLU A 158 5.80 -6.09 -31.78
C GLU A 158 4.46 -6.40 -32.49
N GLU A 159 3.57 -5.40 -32.58
CA GLU A 159 2.21 -5.50 -33.17
C GLU A 159 1.26 -6.50 -32.47
N GLN A 160 1.64 -7.06 -31.33
CA GLN A 160 0.84 -8.03 -30.59
C GLN A 160 0.35 -7.46 -29.25
N LEU A 161 -0.89 -7.78 -28.89
CA LEU A 161 -1.42 -7.48 -27.56
C LEU A 161 -0.80 -8.42 -26.52
N ARG A 162 -0.05 -7.84 -25.60
CA ARG A 162 0.67 -8.50 -24.51
C ARG A 162 0.03 -8.15 -23.17
N PRO A 163 -0.11 -9.12 -22.26
CA PRO A 163 -0.60 -8.86 -20.92
C PRO A 163 0.47 -8.14 -20.11
N ALA A 164 0.10 -7.01 -19.51
CA ALA A 164 1.00 -6.20 -18.71
C ALA A 164 0.49 -6.01 -17.27
N LEU A 165 1.45 -5.92 -16.35
CA LEU A 165 1.28 -5.38 -15.00
C LEU A 165 2.12 -4.12 -14.90
N VAL A 166 1.51 -3.05 -14.41
CA VAL A 166 2.17 -1.78 -14.13
C VAL A 166 2.24 -1.62 -12.62
N VAL A 167 3.46 -1.51 -12.10
CA VAL A 167 3.76 -1.44 -10.66
C VAL A 167 4.25 -0.04 -10.32
N GLU A 168 3.60 0.59 -9.34
CA GLU A 168 4.01 1.89 -8.83
C GLU A 168 3.86 1.92 -7.30
N PRO A 169 4.89 2.35 -6.54
CA PRO A 169 4.76 2.52 -5.11
C PRO A 169 3.87 3.74 -4.79
N THR A 170 3.13 3.66 -3.70
CA THR A 170 2.24 4.75 -3.24
C THR A 170 2.99 5.97 -2.70
N GLY A 171 4.29 5.84 -2.46
CA GLY A 171 5.21 6.91 -2.06
C GLY A 171 6.66 6.51 -2.32
N PRO A 172 7.63 7.41 -2.10
CA PRO A 172 9.05 7.12 -2.30
C PRO A 172 9.49 5.88 -1.51
N VAL A 173 10.32 5.03 -2.12
CA VAL A 173 10.85 3.84 -1.45
C VAL A 173 12.31 4.08 -1.09
N ALA A 174 12.67 3.94 0.18
CA ALA A 174 14.05 4.07 0.64
C ALA A 174 14.59 2.72 1.13
N ARG A 175 15.91 2.52 1.03
CA ARG A 175 16.57 1.38 1.67
C ARG A 175 16.43 1.44 3.19
N VAL A 176 16.33 0.26 3.80
CA VAL A 176 16.36 0.14 5.27
C VAL A 176 17.68 0.74 5.79
N GLY A 177 17.57 1.75 6.65
CA GLY A 177 18.72 2.47 7.22
C GLY A 177 19.25 3.64 6.36
N SER A 178 18.63 3.94 5.22
CA SER A 178 18.91 5.17 4.48
C SER A 178 18.33 6.38 5.22
N THR A 179 19.07 7.50 5.22
CA THR A 179 18.68 8.77 5.86
C THR A 179 18.46 9.90 4.84
N GLY A 180 18.58 9.60 3.54
CA GLY A 180 18.37 10.58 2.48
C GLY A 180 16.94 10.58 1.95
N ASP A 181 16.50 11.72 1.43
CA ASP A 181 15.16 11.92 0.82
C ASP A 181 15.03 11.32 -0.60
N GLY A 182 15.84 10.31 -0.93
CA GLY A 182 15.90 9.70 -2.26
C GLY A 182 14.85 8.61 -2.49
N ASP A 183 14.51 8.35 -3.75
CA ASP A 183 13.71 7.19 -4.16
C ASP A 183 14.64 6.10 -4.72
N ASP A 184 14.86 5.06 -3.93
CA ASP A 184 15.65 3.88 -4.23
C ASP A 184 14.86 2.80 -4.99
N PHE A 185 13.60 3.04 -5.37
CA PHE A 185 12.75 2.01 -5.98
C PHE A 185 13.35 1.40 -7.25
N LEU A 186 13.78 2.22 -8.21
CA LEU A 186 14.39 1.72 -9.45
C LEU A 186 15.74 1.03 -9.20
N PRO A 187 16.70 1.61 -8.44
CA PRO A 187 17.91 0.91 -8.06
C PRO A 187 17.66 -0.47 -7.43
N LEU A 188 16.70 -0.58 -6.52
CA LEU A 188 16.36 -1.84 -5.87
C LEU A 188 15.84 -2.88 -6.85
N LEU A 189 14.99 -2.50 -7.81
CA LEU A 189 14.51 -3.43 -8.84
C LEU A 189 15.61 -3.86 -9.81
N ILE A 190 16.52 -2.94 -10.16
CA ILE A 190 17.67 -3.26 -11.01
C ILE A 190 18.58 -4.28 -10.33
N GLU A 191 18.79 -4.17 -9.02
CA GLU A 191 19.54 -5.18 -8.23
C GLU A 191 18.86 -6.55 -8.23
N GLN A 192 17.53 -6.60 -8.36
CA GLN A 192 16.77 -7.84 -8.51
C GLN A 192 16.75 -8.38 -9.95
N GLY A 193 17.36 -7.68 -10.90
CA GLY A 193 17.51 -8.10 -12.29
C GLY A 193 16.51 -7.48 -13.28
N PHE A 194 15.65 -6.55 -12.84
CA PHE A 194 14.86 -5.76 -13.78
C PHE A 194 15.78 -4.89 -14.64
N VAL A 195 15.42 -4.68 -15.91
CA VAL A 195 16.23 -3.91 -16.86
C VAL A 195 15.56 -2.58 -17.18
N PRO A 196 16.31 -1.45 -17.27
CA PRO A 196 15.75 -0.19 -17.76
C PRO A 196 15.09 -0.36 -19.13
N GLN A 197 13.82 0.04 -19.22
CA GLN A 197 13.06 -0.02 -20.46
C GLN A 197 13.11 1.35 -21.15
N LEU A 198 13.76 1.39 -22.31
CA LEU A 198 13.96 2.61 -23.10
C LEU A 198 13.18 2.61 -24.43
N ASP A 199 12.58 1.48 -24.78
CA ASP A 199 11.72 1.31 -25.96
C ASP A 199 10.54 0.41 -25.59
N LEU A 200 9.31 0.91 -25.73
CA LEU A 200 8.10 0.12 -25.43
C LEU A 200 7.65 -0.78 -26.58
N GLU A 201 8.18 -0.59 -27.78
CA GLU A 201 7.91 -1.49 -28.91
C GLU A 201 8.72 -2.79 -28.80
N ALA A 202 9.79 -2.78 -27.99
CA ALA A 202 10.64 -3.93 -27.72
C ALA A 202 10.16 -4.74 -26.50
N PRO A 203 10.19 -6.08 -26.54
CA PRO A 203 9.81 -6.92 -25.40
C PRO A 203 10.80 -6.76 -24.24
N PRO A 204 10.33 -6.71 -22.97
CA PRO A 204 11.21 -6.72 -21.81
C PRO A 204 12.06 -7.98 -21.71
N SER A 205 13.24 -7.86 -21.09
CA SER A 205 14.11 -9.01 -20.84
C SER A 205 13.47 -10.03 -19.88
N PRO A 206 13.57 -11.34 -20.12
CA PRO A 206 13.10 -12.35 -19.18
C PRO A 206 13.81 -12.24 -17.83
N LEU A 207 13.05 -12.41 -16.74
CA LEU A 207 13.59 -12.37 -15.38
C LEU A 207 13.47 -13.75 -14.70
N PRO A 208 14.55 -14.55 -14.65
CA PRO A 208 14.51 -15.91 -14.11
C PRO A 208 14.14 -15.97 -12.64
N GLY A 209 13.36 -16.99 -12.26
CA GLY A 209 12.99 -17.25 -10.87
C GLY A 209 11.83 -16.39 -10.33
N TRP A 210 11.46 -15.33 -11.05
CA TRP A 210 10.26 -14.56 -10.79
C TRP A 210 9.05 -15.16 -11.52
N SER A 211 7.85 -14.96 -10.99
CA SER A 211 6.62 -15.37 -11.66
C SER A 211 5.40 -14.57 -11.24
N VAL A 212 4.36 -14.59 -12.08
CA VAL A 212 3.06 -13.99 -11.78
C VAL A 212 2.08 -15.10 -11.39
N LEU A 213 1.55 -15.05 -10.16
CA LEU A 213 0.58 -16.01 -9.66
C LEU A 213 -0.82 -15.65 -10.14
N LEU A 214 -1.33 -16.43 -11.10
CA LEU A 214 -2.68 -16.35 -11.62
C LEU A 214 -3.40 -17.67 -11.29
N ALA A 215 -4.46 -17.60 -10.48
CA ALA A 215 -5.24 -18.78 -10.10
C ALA A 215 -6.73 -18.45 -10.16
N MET A 216 -7.51 -19.40 -10.68
CA MET A 216 -8.97 -19.26 -10.87
C MET A 216 -9.34 -18.02 -11.71
N GLY A 217 -8.49 -17.65 -12.68
CA GLY A 217 -8.70 -16.50 -13.57
C GLY A 217 -8.48 -15.13 -12.91
N LYS A 218 -7.94 -15.09 -11.69
CA LYS A 218 -7.64 -13.87 -10.92
C LYS A 218 -6.15 -13.76 -10.63
N LEU A 219 -5.65 -12.53 -10.54
CA LEU A 219 -4.27 -12.22 -10.16
C LEU A 219 -4.15 -12.20 -8.63
N HIS A 220 -3.20 -12.96 -8.08
CA HIS A 220 -2.98 -13.07 -6.63
C HIS A 220 -1.68 -12.43 -6.17
N ALA A 221 -0.58 -12.65 -6.87
CA ALA A 221 0.74 -12.23 -6.41
C ALA A 221 1.76 -12.09 -7.55
N VAL A 222 2.83 -11.35 -7.28
CA VAL A 222 4.10 -11.43 -8.01
C VAL A 222 5.09 -12.09 -7.07
N LEU A 223 5.65 -13.21 -7.50
CA LEU A 223 6.54 -14.06 -6.72
C LEU A 223 7.98 -13.76 -7.10
N GLN A 224 8.82 -13.58 -6.09
CA GLN A 224 10.27 -13.52 -6.22
C GLN A 224 10.90 -14.88 -5.91
N PRO A 225 12.08 -15.18 -6.48
CA PRO A 225 12.80 -16.40 -6.16
C PRO A 225 13.12 -16.45 -4.67
N GLY A 226 12.99 -17.63 -4.07
CA GLY A 226 13.35 -17.85 -2.67
C GLY A 226 14.86 -17.73 -2.45
N ALA A 227 15.25 -17.22 -1.28
CA ALA A 227 16.66 -17.17 -0.89
C ALA A 227 17.27 -18.58 -0.88
N ASN A 228 18.48 -18.73 -1.43
CA ASN A 228 19.23 -20.00 -1.47
C ASN A 228 18.46 -21.19 -2.11
N GLY A 229 17.60 -20.92 -3.09
CA GLY A 229 16.78 -21.96 -3.74
C GLY A 229 15.60 -22.44 -2.89
N GLY A 230 15.24 -21.69 -1.84
CA GLY A 230 14.01 -21.89 -1.07
C GLY A 230 12.74 -21.63 -1.89
N PRO A 231 11.56 -21.88 -1.31
CA PRO A 231 10.29 -21.64 -1.98
C PRO A 231 10.16 -20.17 -2.39
N ALA A 232 9.51 -19.94 -3.54
CA ALA A 232 9.21 -18.59 -4.01
C ALA A 232 8.37 -17.84 -2.96
N ALA A 233 8.74 -16.58 -2.70
CA ALA A 233 8.06 -15.72 -1.75
C ALA A 233 7.25 -14.67 -2.50
N ALA A 234 6.14 -14.20 -1.93
CA ALA A 234 5.42 -13.06 -2.49
C ALA A 234 6.26 -11.80 -2.33
N TRP A 235 6.67 -11.21 -3.45
CA TRP A 235 7.23 -9.85 -3.46
C TRP A 235 6.11 -8.82 -3.40
N TRP A 236 5.00 -9.12 -4.07
CA TRP A 236 3.74 -8.40 -3.95
C TRP A 236 2.59 -9.40 -3.84
N GLN A 237 1.57 -9.09 -3.03
CA GLN A 237 0.37 -9.89 -2.90
C GLN A 237 -0.86 -8.99 -2.86
N ALA A 238 -1.88 -9.37 -3.63
CA ALA A 238 -3.17 -8.70 -3.60
C ALA A 238 -3.87 -9.00 -2.26
N HIS A 239 -4.44 -7.97 -1.63
CA HIS A 239 -5.28 -8.17 -0.44
C HIS A 239 -6.51 -9.02 -0.78
N GLN A 240 -7.09 -8.81 -1.97
CA GLN A 240 -8.08 -9.69 -2.58
C GLN A 240 -7.66 -10.00 -4.03
N PRO A 241 -7.86 -11.23 -4.52
CA PRO A 241 -7.47 -11.59 -5.87
C PRO A 241 -8.13 -10.68 -6.91
N LEU A 242 -7.31 -10.02 -7.74
CA LEU A 242 -7.76 -9.02 -8.70
C LEU A 242 -8.36 -9.68 -9.94
N GLN A 243 -9.53 -9.20 -10.34
CA GLN A 243 -10.14 -9.58 -11.61
C GLN A 243 -9.37 -8.93 -12.75
N VAL A 244 -9.02 -9.73 -13.76
CA VAL A 244 -8.41 -9.27 -15.01
C VAL A 244 -9.44 -9.34 -16.14
N SER A 245 -9.25 -8.55 -17.20
CA SER A 245 -10.14 -8.58 -18.37
C SER A 245 -10.04 -9.91 -19.13
N ASP A 246 -11.07 -10.23 -19.91
CA ASP A 246 -11.03 -11.39 -20.82
C ASP A 246 -9.89 -11.30 -21.83
N GLY A 247 -9.64 -10.10 -22.36
CA GLY A 247 -8.53 -9.83 -23.27
C GLY A 247 -7.18 -10.13 -22.64
N TRP A 248 -6.98 -9.72 -21.38
CA TRP A 248 -5.77 -10.01 -20.62
C TRP A 248 -5.58 -11.51 -20.41
N ARG A 249 -6.64 -12.24 -20.00
CA ARG A 249 -6.59 -13.71 -19.86
C ARG A 249 -6.27 -14.41 -21.17
N ALA A 250 -6.89 -14.00 -22.27
CA ALA A 250 -6.66 -14.58 -23.58
C ALA A 250 -5.22 -14.35 -24.07
N ALA A 251 -4.65 -13.17 -23.79
CA ALA A 251 -3.26 -12.87 -24.13
C ALA A 251 -2.28 -13.73 -23.30
N VAL A 252 -2.55 -13.87 -22.00
CA VAL A 252 -1.77 -14.74 -21.11
C VAL A 252 -1.81 -16.20 -21.54
N GLN A 253 -2.99 -16.75 -21.88
CA GLN A 253 -3.10 -18.14 -22.34
C GLN A 253 -2.33 -18.42 -23.64
N ARG A 254 -2.10 -17.38 -24.47
CA ARG A 254 -1.35 -17.51 -25.72
C ARG A 254 0.15 -17.53 -25.51
N GLY A 255 0.67 -16.68 -24.61
CA GLY A 255 2.11 -16.48 -24.42
C GLY A 255 2.71 -17.14 -23.18
N ASN A 256 1.88 -17.51 -22.19
CA ASN A 256 2.30 -17.98 -20.85
C ASN A 256 3.30 -17.05 -20.14
N GLU A 257 3.29 -15.77 -20.48
CA GLU A 257 4.19 -14.76 -19.96
C GLU A 257 3.48 -13.42 -19.80
N VAL A 258 3.95 -12.64 -18.85
CA VAL A 258 3.40 -11.33 -18.46
C VAL A 258 4.52 -10.31 -18.44
N TYR A 259 4.27 -9.14 -19.00
CA TYR A 259 5.23 -8.03 -18.98
C TYR A 259 4.98 -7.17 -17.74
N VAL A 260 5.98 -7.07 -16.88
CA VAL A 260 5.92 -6.27 -15.66
C VAL A 260 6.73 -5.01 -15.88
N TYR A 261 6.06 -3.86 -15.84
CA TYR A 261 6.67 -2.54 -15.91
C TYR A 261 6.58 -1.88 -14.54
N ALA A 262 7.65 -1.23 -14.11
CA ALA A 262 7.69 -0.57 -12.81
C ALA A 262 8.35 0.80 -12.89
N GLY A 263 7.77 1.78 -12.19
CA GLY A 263 8.26 3.15 -12.11
C GLY A 263 8.16 3.70 -10.68
N PRO A 264 8.94 4.74 -10.33
CA PRO A 264 8.89 5.38 -9.02
C PRO A 264 7.53 6.06 -8.77
N ALA A 265 7.25 6.41 -7.52
CA ALA A 265 5.98 7.02 -7.14
C ALA A 265 5.69 8.29 -7.99
N GLY A 266 4.48 8.40 -8.52
CA GLY A 266 4.02 9.52 -9.34
C GLY A 266 4.53 9.51 -10.79
N SER A 267 5.29 8.49 -11.23
CA SER A 267 5.84 8.47 -12.58
C SER A 267 4.85 7.99 -13.65
N ILE A 268 3.92 7.08 -13.31
CA ILE A 268 2.97 6.47 -14.26
C ILE A 268 1.53 6.90 -13.91
N GLY A 269 1.18 6.90 -12.62
CA GLY A 269 -0.15 7.19 -12.10
C GLY A 269 -1.15 6.05 -12.31
N ARG A 270 -2.35 6.20 -11.74
CA ARG A 270 -3.47 5.28 -12.02
C ARG A 270 -4.05 5.56 -13.40
N GLN A 271 -4.18 4.51 -14.21
CA GLN A 271 -4.67 4.64 -15.59
C GLN A 271 -5.98 3.86 -15.73
N PRO A 272 -7.13 4.54 -15.94
CA PRO A 272 -8.43 3.89 -16.01
C PRO A 272 -8.67 3.16 -17.34
N ARG A 273 -7.84 3.43 -18.36
CA ARG A 273 -7.95 2.87 -19.70
C ARG A 273 -6.59 2.43 -20.23
N GLU A 274 -6.58 1.43 -21.11
CA GLU A 274 -5.36 0.82 -21.67
C GLU A 274 -4.57 1.78 -22.59
N ASP A 275 -5.27 2.63 -23.34
CA ASP A 275 -4.64 3.67 -24.18
C ASP A 275 -3.89 4.70 -23.32
N LEU A 276 -4.51 5.17 -22.23
CA LEU A 276 -3.87 6.07 -21.27
C LEU A 276 -2.71 5.40 -20.53
N MET A 277 -2.82 4.09 -20.26
CA MET A 277 -1.73 3.28 -19.70
C MET A 277 -0.52 3.25 -20.62
N ARG A 278 -0.72 3.04 -21.93
CA ARG A 278 0.37 3.06 -22.91
C ARG A 278 1.06 4.43 -22.96
N ASP A 279 0.30 5.51 -22.99
CA ASP A 279 0.85 6.86 -23.02
C ASP A 279 1.64 7.19 -21.74
N ALA A 280 1.16 6.74 -20.59
CA ALA A 280 1.84 6.92 -19.31
C ALA A 280 3.18 6.17 -19.26
N LEU A 281 3.20 4.91 -19.71
CA LEU A 281 4.42 4.13 -19.83
C LEU A 281 5.39 4.81 -20.81
N ALA A 282 4.92 5.34 -21.95
CA ALA A 282 5.78 6.02 -22.93
C ALA A 282 6.43 7.28 -22.35
N ARG A 283 5.70 8.04 -21.53
CA ARG A 283 6.24 9.19 -20.79
C ARG A 283 7.26 8.77 -19.73
N ALA A 284 7.05 7.67 -19.02
CA ALA A 284 8.02 7.16 -18.04
C ALA A 284 9.30 6.63 -18.73
N CYS A 285 9.12 5.88 -19.82
CA CYS A 285 10.18 5.34 -20.68
C CYS A 285 11.09 6.45 -21.25
N SER A 286 10.51 7.50 -21.84
CA SER A 286 11.28 8.63 -22.39
C SER A 286 12.04 9.45 -21.34
N ARG A 287 11.63 9.37 -20.06
CA ARG A 287 12.34 9.98 -18.92
C ARG A 287 13.37 9.05 -18.26
N GLY A 288 13.52 7.82 -18.75
CA GLY A 288 14.38 6.80 -18.13
C GLY A 288 13.89 6.36 -16.75
N GLN A 289 12.60 6.53 -16.46
CA GLN A 289 11.97 6.22 -15.16
C GLN A 289 11.19 4.90 -15.17
N LEU A 290 11.56 3.98 -16.07
CA LEU A 290 10.86 2.71 -16.25
C LEU A 290 11.86 1.57 -16.27
N VAL A 291 11.59 0.54 -15.47
CA VAL A 291 12.24 -0.77 -15.59
C VAL A 291 11.19 -1.80 -15.96
N ALA A 292 11.61 -2.87 -16.62
CA ALA A 292 10.71 -3.92 -17.05
C ALA A 292 11.34 -5.31 -16.96
N ALA A 293 10.46 -6.30 -16.89
CA ALA A 293 10.81 -7.72 -16.91
C ALA A 293 9.69 -8.54 -17.54
N THR A 294 10.06 -9.61 -18.24
CA THR A 294 9.13 -10.64 -18.69
C THR A 294 9.12 -11.78 -17.68
N MET A 295 7.94 -12.14 -17.17
CA MET A 295 7.77 -13.16 -16.13
C MET A 295 6.83 -14.29 -16.59
N PRO A 296 7.14 -15.57 -16.32
CA PRO A 296 6.21 -16.67 -16.53
C PRO A 296 5.05 -16.63 -15.54
N LEU A 297 3.98 -17.37 -15.85
CA LEU A 297 2.90 -17.62 -14.89
C LEU A 297 3.26 -18.70 -13.87
N SER A 298 2.57 -18.66 -12.75
CA SER A 298 2.47 -19.76 -11.78
C SER A 298 1.00 -19.92 -11.36
N GLY A 299 0.61 -21.14 -10.96
CA GLY A 299 -0.73 -21.43 -10.41
C GLY A 299 -1.86 -21.65 -11.43
N THR A 300 -1.51 -21.85 -12.71
CA THR A 300 -2.45 -22.22 -13.78
C THR A 300 -2.83 -23.69 -13.77
#